data_AF-A0A2D8NAV5-F1
#
_entry.id   AF-A0A2D8NAV5-F1
#
_cell.length_a   1.000
_cell.length_b   1.000
_cell.length_c   1.000
_cell.angle_alpha   90.00
_cell.angle_beta   90.00
_cell.angle_gamma   90.00
#
_symmetry.space_group_name_H-M   'P 1'
#
loop_
_entity.id
_entity.type
_entity.pdbx_description
1 polymer ?
#
loop_
_entity_poly.entity_id
_entity_poly.type
_entity_poly.pdbx_seq_one_letter_code
_entity_poly.pdbx_strand_id
1 'polypeptide(L)'
;MSINKSYFFLLIVIINSSFSQENLIKSIQLLDSNFENEKFIFNESEKINVVFDELTNRSKNYYYEIDHYDFDWNLSELRKSEFLDGFDDIRITNYFKSYNTIQPYINYQFQIPNRNFKIKKSGNYMVKVKNNEGKYVFKKKFVFLKQTSLGSIEISKSRKINFQDLKQKLKVTINCNNCNFSNNSYVYKLIIYKNYDLHNYKVFSSPTYKLSQNIIYDNIIYDGGTEFFNFDNSNILNTSIEIKNVDLNKKYKTELRKDIIPSIYTYEPDINGKFIIKNNNKNPQTESEYSNVIFSLKTEKPIIKNLYIVGNFNDYKKNESSQLTYKNGLFQITLYLKQGFYNYKYIVKDKNKNFELANFWQTENEYTALLYEKRPDENYFKIKAIATNNSSNIVN
;
A
#
# COMPACT_ATOMS: atom_id res chain seq x y z
N MET A 1 -37.95 -60.45 -15.21
CA MET A 1 -36.48 -60.34 -15.20
C MET A 1 -36.14 -58.98 -15.77
N SER A 2 -35.50 -58.15 -14.95
CA SER A 2 -35.25 -56.71 -15.15
C SER A 2 -34.27 -56.43 -16.28
N ILE A 3 -34.34 -55.21 -16.85
CA ILE A 3 -33.19 -54.29 -17.04
C ILE A 3 -33.77 -52.88 -17.19
N ASN A 4 -33.66 -52.08 -16.13
CA ASN A 4 -33.81 -50.62 -16.18
C ASN A 4 -32.46 -50.05 -16.61
N LYS A 5 -32.38 -49.44 -17.80
CA LYS A 5 -31.22 -48.64 -18.20
C LYS A 5 -31.39 -47.23 -17.65
N SER A 6 -30.81 -46.98 -16.48
CA SER A 6 -30.62 -45.63 -15.96
C SER A 6 -29.40 -45.01 -16.64
N TYR A 7 -29.63 -44.00 -17.47
CA TYR A 7 -28.55 -43.21 -18.08
C TYR A 7 -28.05 -42.20 -17.05
N PHE A 8 -26.88 -42.47 -16.47
CA PHE A 8 -26.19 -41.56 -15.57
C PHE A 8 -25.47 -40.49 -16.41
N PHE A 9 -26.06 -39.30 -16.50
CA PHE A 9 -25.45 -38.15 -17.16
C PHE A 9 -24.42 -37.53 -16.21
N LEU A 10 -23.14 -37.82 -16.42
CA LEU A 10 -22.04 -37.26 -15.63
C LEU A 10 -21.83 -35.80 -16.10
N LEU A 11 -22.36 -34.85 -15.33
CA LEU A 11 -22.13 -33.42 -15.56
C LEU A 11 -20.70 -33.07 -15.10
N ILE A 12 -19.75 -33.06 -16.04
CA ILE A 12 -18.40 -32.55 -15.79
C ILE A 12 -18.50 -31.03 -15.66
N VAL A 13 -18.59 -30.54 -14.43
CA VAL A 13 -18.41 -29.12 -14.12
C VAL A 13 -16.92 -28.82 -14.28
N ILE A 14 -16.55 -28.32 -15.45
CA ILE A 14 -15.24 -27.69 -15.65
C ILE A 14 -15.28 -26.38 -14.87
N ILE A 15 -14.76 -26.41 -13.65
CA ILE A 15 -14.43 -25.19 -12.90
C ILE A 15 -13.28 -24.55 -13.66
N ASN A 16 -13.60 -23.63 -14.58
CA ASN A 16 -12.62 -22.69 -15.11
C ASN A 16 -12.17 -21.79 -13.95
N SER A 17 -11.14 -22.24 -13.22
CA SER A 17 -10.37 -21.35 -12.38
C SER A 17 -9.82 -20.25 -13.28
N SER A 18 -10.36 -19.04 -13.12
CA SER A 18 -9.94 -17.85 -13.84
C SER A 18 -8.58 -17.35 -13.34
N PHE A 19 -7.60 -18.25 -13.27
CA PHE A 19 -6.28 -18.03 -12.69
C PHE A 19 -5.24 -18.00 -13.81
N SER A 20 -5.11 -16.88 -14.54
CA SER A 20 -3.97 -16.72 -15.46
C SER A 20 -3.64 -15.29 -15.95
N GLN A 21 -4.24 -14.22 -15.41
CA GLN A 21 -3.83 -12.85 -15.79
C GLN A 21 -3.20 -12.03 -14.66
N GLU A 22 -3.46 -12.35 -13.38
CA GLU A 22 -2.86 -11.63 -12.25
C GLU A 22 -1.33 -11.77 -12.18
N ASN A 23 -0.75 -12.81 -12.80
CA ASN A 23 0.69 -13.08 -12.67
C ASN A 23 1.60 -12.22 -13.56
N LEU A 24 1.07 -11.51 -14.56
CA LEU A 24 1.90 -10.77 -15.51
C LEU A 24 2.11 -9.31 -15.14
N ILE A 25 1.29 -8.75 -14.25
CA ILE A 25 1.30 -7.31 -13.99
C ILE A 25 2.02 -7.05 -12.67
N LYS A 26 3.05 -6.20 -12.74
CA LYS A 26 4.01 -6.01 -11.64
C LYS A 26 4.36 -4.53 -11.50
N SER A 27 5.04 -4.21 -10.38
CA SER A 27 5.63 -2.90 -10.12
C SER A 27 4.64 -1.74 -10.25
N ILE A 28 3.41 -1.91 -9.74
CA ILE A 28 2.37 -0.89 -9.80
C ILE A 28 2.72 0.23 -8.82
N GLN A 29 2.97 1.43 -9.34
CA GLN A 29 3.34 2.62 -8.57
C GLN A 29 2.44 3.81 -8.87
N LEU A 30 2.18 4.61 -7.84
CA LEU A 30 1.64 5.97 -7.97
C LEU A 30 2.76 6.93 -7.57
N LEU A 31 3.34 7.60 -8.56
CA LEU A 31 4.50 8.46 -8.39
C LEU A 31 4.09 9.94 -8.42
N ASP A 32 4.90 10.77 -7.77
CA ASP A 32 4.83 12.22 -7.90
C ASP A 32 5.18 12.70 -9.32
N SER A 33 5.03 14.01 -9.56
CA SER A 33 5.28 14.65 -10.85
C SER A 33 6.68 14.37 -11.43
N ASN A 34 7.67 14.09 -10.59
CA ASN A 34 9.06 13.86 -10.97
C ASN A 34 9.40 12.38 -11.23
N PHE A 35 8.45 11.46 -11.01
CA PHE A 35 8.65 10.02 -11.09
C PHE A 35 9.66 9.48 -10.05
N GLU A 36 9.86 10.20 -8.95
CA GLU A 36 10.89 9.84 -7.95
C GLU A 36 10.29 9.13 -6.74
N ASN A 37 9.16 9.65 -6.24
CA ASN A 37 8.62 9.21 -4.96
C ASN A 37 7.24 8.57 -5.10
N GLU A 38 7.08 7.38 -4.53
CA GLU A 38 5.76 6.78 -4.37
C GLU A 38 4.95 7.53 -3.31
N LYS A 39 3.71 7.87 -3.66
CA LYS A 39 2.75 8.58 -2.81
C LYS A 39 1.39 7.92 -2.91
N PHE A 40 0.59 8.06 -1.86
CA PHE A 40 -0.82 7.68 -1.87
C PHE A 40 -1.76 8.86 -1.61
N ILE A 41 -1.23 9.99 -1.13
CA ILE A 41 -1.99 11.22 -0.90
C ILE A 41 -1.45 12.26 -1.86
N PHE A 42 -2.36 12.89 -2.60
CA PHE A 42 -2.03 13.89 -3.61
C PHE A 42 -2.89 15.14 -3.43
N ASN A 43 -2.27 16.31 -3.58
CA ASN A 43 -2.94 17.60 -3.55
C ASN A 43 -3.44 18.02 -4.94
N GLU A 44 -4.33 19.01 -5.00
CA GLU A 44 -4.89 19.54 -6.26
C GLU A 44 -3.83 20.09 -7.24
N SER A 45 -2.67 20.53 -6.74
CA SER A 45 -1.55 21.02 -7.57
C SER A 45 -0.64 19.91 -8.09
N GLU A 46 -0.74 18.69 -7.55
CA GLU A 46 0.13 17.58 -7.90
C GLU A 46 -0.45 16.76 -9.05
N LYS A 47 0.44 16.15 -9.82
CA LYS A 47 0.10 15.17 -10.84
C LYS A 47 0.45 13.79 -10.33
N ILE A 48 -0.46 12.84 -10.54
CA ILE A 48 -0.30 11.43 -10.20
C ILE A 48 0.19 10.72 -11.44
N ASN A 49 1.40 10.18 -11.40
CA ASN A 49 1.94 9.34 -12.46
C ASN A 49 1.71 7.87 -12.09
N VAL A 50 0.84 7.19 -12.84
CA VAL A 50 0.58 5.77 -12.63
C VAL A 50 1.47 4.98 -13.56
N VAL A 51 2.26 4.08 -12.99
CA VAL A 51 3.22 3.24 -13.72
C VAL A 51 3.02 1.78 -13.34
N PHE A 52 3.06 0.89 -14.32
CA PHE A 52 3.07 -0.56 -14.09
C PHE A 52 3.70 -1.29 -15.26
N ASP A 53 4.19 -2.50 -15.01
CA ASP A 53 4.78 -3.35 -16.03
C ASP A 53 3.89 -4.55 -16.34
N GLU A 54 3.83 -4.93 -17.60
CA GLU A 54 3.36 -6.24 -18.03
C GLU A 54 4.55 -7.09 -18.49
N LEU A 55 4.78 -8.25 -17.87
CA LEU A 55 5.89 -9.17 -18.14
C LEU A 55 5.76 -9.94 -19.46
N THR A 56 5.62 -9.20 -20.57
CA THR A 56 5.52 -9.73 -21.93
C THR A 56 6.29 -8.86 -22.92
N ASN A 57 6.54 -9.37 -24.14
CA ASN A 57 7.19 -8.59 -25.21
C ASN A 57 6.18 -7.97 -26.21
N ARG A 58 4.87 -8.14 -25.98
CA ARG A 58 3.82 -7.66 -26.89
C ARG A 58 2.93 -6.69 -26.15
N SER A 59 2.82 -5.47 -26.68
CA SER A 59 1.89 -4.49 -26.14
C SER A 59 0.44 -4.95 -26.34
N LYS A 60 -0.37 -4.66 -25.34
CA LYS A 60 -1.82 -4.85 -25.32
C LYS A 60 -2.46 -3.50 -25.06
N ASN A 61 -3.76 -3.39 -25.31
CA ASN A 61 -4.45 -2.17 -24.89
C ASN A 61 -5.03 -2.38 -23.50
N TYR A 62 -4.77 -1.40 -22.67
CA TYR A 62 -5.37 -1.24 -21.36
C TYR A 62 -6.15 0.06 -21.34
N TYR A 63 -7.19 0.08 -20.52
CA TYR A 63 -8.03 1.23 -20.27
C TYR A 63 -8.05 1.48 -18.77
N TYR A 64 -8.14 2.75 -18.38
CA TYR A 64 -8.21 3.10 -16.96
C TYR A 64 -9.43 3.97 -16.67
N GLU A 65 -9.97 3.73 -15.49
CA GLU A 65 -11.12 4.43 -14.93
C GLU A 65 -10.87 4.75 -13.44
N ILE A 66 -11.62 5.72 -12.92
CA ILE A 66 -11.50 6.15 -11.53
C ILE A 66 -12.89 6.16 -10.90
N ASP A 67 -12.97 5.58 -9.72
CA ASP A 67 -14.15 5.64 -8.88
C ASP A 67 -13.84 6.30 -7.54
N HIS A 68 -14.83 7.01 -6.99
CA HIS A 68 -14.80 7.62 -5.68
C HIS A 68 -15.25 6.63 -4.60
N TYR A 69 -14.62 6.67 -3.43
CA TYR A 69 -14.89 5.83 -2.27
C TYR A 69 -15.12 6.68 -1.02
N ASP A 70 -15.83 6.14 -0.05
CA ASP A 70 -15.99 6.75 1.27
C ASP A 70 -14.72 6.60 2.13
N PHE A 71 -14.81 7.04 3.39
CA PHE A 71 -13.70 6.98 4.35
C PHE A 71 -13.23 5.54 4.67
N ASP A 72 -14.10 4.54 4.45
CA ASP A 72 -13.88 3.13 4.76
C ASP A 72 -13.59 2.30 3.50
N TRP A 73 -13.34 2.97 2.38
CA TRP A 73 -13.09 2.35 1.07
C TRP A 73 -14.28 1.55 0.51
N ASN A 74 -15.52 1.93 0.83
CA ASN A 74 -16.71 1.47 0.12
C ASN A 74 -17.02 2.42 -1.05
N LEU A 75 -17.53 1.87 -2.16
CA LEU A 75 -17.86 2.67 -3.35
C LEU A 75 -18.89 3.73 -2.96
N SER A 76 -18.64 5.00 -3.29
CA SER A 76 -19.57 6.07 -2.95
C SER A 76 -20.79 6.08 -3.87
N GLU A 77 -21.87 6.69 -3.41
CA GLU A 77 -23.10 6.89 -4.19
C GLU A 77 -23.00 8.02 -5.23
N LEU A 78 -21.82 8.64 -5.36
CA LEU A 78 -21.61 9.73 -6.31
C LEU A 78 -21.64 9.20 -7.74
N ARG A 79 -22.38 9.89 -8.61
CA ARG A 79 -22.27 9.70 -10.05
C ARG A 79 -20.93 10.27 -10.52
N LYS A 80 -20.33 9.65 -11.56
CA LYS A 80 -19.05 10.13 -12.12
C LYS A 80 -19.07 11.63 -12.44
N SER A 81 -20.13 12.13 -13.06
CA SER A 81 -20.27 13.56 -13.38
C SER A 81 -20.19 14.51 -12.17
N GLU A 82 -20.40 14.02 -10.94
CA GLU A 82 -20.30 14.83 -9.73
C GLU A 82 -18.86 15.03 -9.25
N PHE A 83 -17.98 14.04 -9.44
CA PHE A 83 -16.59 14.10 -8.96
C PHE A 83 -15.55 14.17 -10.09
N LEU A 84 -15.93 13.82 -11.31
CA LEU A 84 -15.11 13.85 -12.52
C LEU A 84 -15.62 14.95 -13.45
N ASP A 85 -14.70 15.76 -13.97
CA ASP A 85 -14.92 16.64 -15.10
C ASP A 85 -14.32 15.99 -16.34
N GLY A 86 -15.14 15.59 -17.31
CA GLY A 86 -14.74 14.79 -18.47
C GLY A 86 -15.09 13.30 -18.35
N PHE A 87 -14.42 12.47 -19.14
CA PHE A 87 -14.70 11.03 -19.26
C PHE A 87 -13.45 10.20 -18.96
N ASP A 88 -13.63 9.13 -18.22
CA ASP A 88 -12.61 8.11 -18.02
C ASP A 88 -12.79 6.95 -19.00
N ASP A 89 -12.36 5.74 -18.66
CA ASP A 89 -12.26 4.61 -19.58
C ASP A 89 -11.35 4.91 -20.79
N ILE A 90 -10.19 5.47 -20.49
CA ILE A 90 -9.26 5.99 -21.49
C ILE A 90 -8.23 4.93 -21.80
N ARG A 91 -7.99 4.70 -23.10
CA ARG A 91 -6.90 3.83 -23.55
C ARG A 91 -5.55 4.41 -23.15
N ILE A 92 -4.70 3.59 -22.54
CA ILE A 92 -3.31 3.93 -22.25
C ILE A 92 -2.51 3.87 -23.56
N THR A 93 -2.01 5.01 -24.01
CA THR A 93 -1.21 5.12 -25.25
C THR A 93 0.28 5.25 -24.98
N ASN A 94 0.68 5.70 -23.79
CA ASN A 94 2.07 5.86 -23.42
C ASN A 94 2.61 4.56 -22.81
N TYR A 95 3.41 3.83 -23.58
CA TYR A 95 4.06 2.61 -23.13
C TYR A 95 5.40 2.41 -23.82
N PHE A 96 6.32 1.76 -23.12
CA PHE A 96 7.69 1.55 -23.56
C PHE A 96 8.09 0.09 -23.39
N LYS A 97 8.83 -0.45 -24.35
CA LYS A 97 9.43 -1.78 -24.21
C LYS A 97 10.60 -1.70 -23.23
N SER A 98 10.82 -2.78 -22.49
CA SER A 98 12.04 -2.94 -21.74
C SER A 98 13.26 -2.97 -22.67
N TYR A 99 14.39 -2.45 -22.18
CA TYR A 99 15.62 -2.29 -22.95
C TYR A 99 16.78 -2.95 -22.23
N ASN A 100 17.53 -3.82 -22.94
CA ASN A 100 18.65 -4.61 -22.40
C ASN A 100 18.30 -5.41 -21.13
N THR A 101 17.08 -5.96 -21.08
CA THR A 101 16.60 -6.80 -19.98
C THR A 101 16.50 -8.28 -20.39
N ILE A 102 16.78 -9.20 -19.46
CA ILE A 102 16.57 -10.64 -19.68
C ILE A 102 15.07 -10.97 -19.63
N GLN A 103 14.35 -10.38 -18.67
CA GLN A 103 12.90 -10.41 -18.61
C GLN A 103 12.35 -9.31 -19.52
N PRO A 104 11.73 -9.65 -20.67
CA PRO A 104 11.02 -8.67 -21.47
C PRO A 104 9.76 -8.20 -20.72
N TYR A 105 9.50 -6.90 -20.75
CA TYR A 105 8.26 -6.32 -20.27
C TYR A 105 7.86 -5.08 -21.07
N ILE A 106 6.60 -4.69 -20.95
CA ILE A 106 6.08 -3.41 -21.44
C ILE A 106 5.75 -2.55 -20.21
N ASN A 107 6.39 -1.39 -20.09
CA ASN A 107 6.11 -0.40 -19.05
C ASN A 107 5.01 0.54 -19.55
N TYR A 108 3.85 0.55 -18.88
CA TYR A 108 2.72 1.42 -19.20
C TYR A 108 2.66 2.59 -18.23
N GLN A 109 2.34 3.78 -18.76
CA GLN A 109 2.31 5.01 -17.97
C GLN A 109 1.11 5.87 -18.34
N PHE A 110 0.48 6.50 -17.35
CA PHE A 110 -0.51 7.55 -17.58
C PHE A 110 -0.57 8.52 -16.40
N GLN A 111 -1.18 9.69 -16.63
CA GLN A 111 -1.19 10.78 -15.65
C GLN A 111 -2.63 11.16 -15.27
N ILE A 112 -2.82 11.52 -14.00
CA ILE A 112 -4.06 12.08 -13.46
C ILE A 112 -3.73 13.41 -12.75
N PRO A 113 -4.44 14.52 -13.04
CA PRO A 113 -5.41 14.70 -14.12
C PRO A 113 -4.73 14.69 -15.50
N ASN A 114 -5.53 14.64 -16.57
CA ASN A 114 -5.05 14.75 -17.95
C ASN A 114 -6.05 15.52 -18.82
N ARG A 115 -5.80 15.61 -20.13
CA ARG A 115 -6.66 16.35 -21.07
C ARG A 115 -8.10 15.83 -21.16
N ASN A 116 -8.35 14.58 -20.81
CA ASN A 116 -9.67 13.96 -20.91
C ASN A 116 -10.47 14.11 -19.63
N PHE A 117 -9.81 14.20 -18.46
CA PHE A 117 -10.51 14.46 -17.21
C PHE A 117 -9.71 15.10 -16.08
N LYS A 118 -10.44 15.73 -15.16
CA LYS A 118 -9.95 16.26 -13.87
C LYS A 118 -10.84 15.85 -12.70
N ILE A 119 -10.23 15.59 -11.54
CA ILE A 119 -10.95 15.32 -10.28
C ILE A 119 -11.43 16.64 -9.66
N LYS A 120 -12.71 16.71 -9.31
CA LYS A 120 -13.37 17.91 -8.76
C LYS A 120 -13.49 17.94 -7.25
N LYS A 121 -13.68 16.78 -6.61
CA LYS A 121 -14.01 16.64 -5.17
C LYS A 121 -12.85 15.99 -4.40
N SER A 122 -12.60 16.40 -3.16
CA SER A 122 -11.70 15.67 -2.26
C SER A 122 -12.32 14.35 -1.83
N GLY A 123 -11.49 13.36 -1.54
CA GLY A 123 -11.97 12.05 -1.11
C GLY A 123 -10.99 10.92 -1.39
N ASN A 124 -11.47 9.70 -1.15
CA ASN A 124 -10.76 8.48 -1.49
C ASN A 124 -11.11 8.07 -2.92
N TYR A 125 -10.11 7.63 -3.66
CA TYR A 125 -10.26 7.23 -5.05
C TYR A 125 -9.54 5.91 -5.30
N MET A 126 -10.07 5.13 -6.23
CA MET A 126 -9.39 3.94 -6.72
C MET A 126 -9.26 4.03 -8.23
N VAL A 127 -8.02 4.03 -8.71
CA VAL A 127 -7.73 3.83 -10.13
C VAL A 127 -7.85 2.35 -10.43
N LYS A 128 -8.60 2.02 -11.48
CA LYS A 128 -8.80 0.66 -11.95
C LYS A 128 -8.31 0.57 -13.38
N VAL A 129 -7.51 -0.44 -13.69
CA VAL A 129 -7.04 -0.70 -15.04
C VAL A 129 -7.65 -2.01 -15.53
N LYS A 130 -8.22 -2.00 -16.73
CA LYS A 130 -8.86 -3.14 -17.38
C LYS A 130 -8.24 -3.42 -18.75
N ASN A 131 -8.27 -4.68 -19.18
CA ASN A 131 -7.79 -5.11 -20.48
C ASN A 131 -8.84 -4.84 -21.59
N ASN A 132 -8.51 -5.19 -22.84
CA ASN A 132 -9.42 -5.11 -23.99
C ASN A 132 -10.73 -5.90 -23.84
N GLU A 133 -10.78 -6.90 -22.97
CA GLU A 133 -11.96 -7.73 -22.71
C GLU A 133 -12.84 -7.14 -21.59
N GLY A 134 -12.47 -5.98 -21.05
CA GLY A 134 -13.16 -5.34 -19.92
C GLY A 134 -12.84 -5.94 -18.56
N LYS A 135 -11.92 -6.91 -18.47
CA LYS A 135 -11.51 -7.53 -17.20
C LYS A 135 -10.52 -6.65 -16.46
N TYR A 136 -10.80 -6.37 -15.18
CA TYR A 136 -9.86 -5.64 -14.32
C TYR A 136 -8.59 -6.43 -14.07
N VAL A 137 -7.47 -5.73 -14.20
CA VAL A 137 -6.11 -6.26 -14.12
C VAL A 137 -5.50 -5.89 -12.78
N PHE A 138 -5.67 -4.64 -12.36
CA PHE A 138 -5.33 -4.19 -11.02
C PHE A 138 -6.21 -3.03 -10.58
N LYS A 139 -6.19 -2.76 -9.28
CA LYS A 139 -6.81 -1.60 -8.66
C LYS A 139 -5.85 -1.03 -7.64
N LYS A 140 -5.64 0.29 -7.63
CA LYS A 140 -4.74 0.97 -6.70
C LYS A 140 -5.45 2.15 -6.05
N LYS A 141 -5.35 2.23 -4.73
CA LYS A 141 -6.00 3.23 -3.90
C LYS A 141 -5.15 4.50 -3.82
N PHE A 142 -5.78 5.66 -3.80
CA PHE A 142 -5.16 6.94 -3.46
C PHE A 142 -6.18 7.90 -2.83
N VAL A 143 -5.66 8.93 -2.19
CA VAL A 143 -6.40 9.98 -1.52
C VAL A 143 -6.14 11.28 -2.26
N PHE A 144 -7.20 12.00 -2.61
CA PHE A 144 -7.09 13.30 -3.28
C PHE A 144 -7.56 14.41 -2.35
N LEU A 145 -6.66 15.35 -2.07
CA LEU A 145 -6.90 16.49 -1.20
C LEU A 145 -7.29 17.72 -2.02
N LYS A 146 -8.31 18.42 -1.55
CA LYS A 146 -8.75 19.69 -2.11
C LYS A 146 -9.29 20.59 -1.01
N GLN A 147 -8.74 21.79 -0.91
CA GLN A 147 -9.13 22.81 0.07
C GLN A 147 -9.18 22.28 1.52
N THR A 148 -8.16 21.50 1.92
CA THR A 148 -8.06 20.89 3.25
C THR A 148 -7.28 21.78 4.22
N SER A 149 -7.73 21.88 5.47
CA SER A 149 -6.94 22.53 6.52
C SER A 149 -5.82 21.62 7.03
N LEU A 150 -4.77 22.23 7.57
CA LEU A 150 -3.66 21.53 8.19
C LEU A 150 -3.90 21.38 9.70
N GLY A 151 -3.71 20.18 10.22
CA GLY A 151 -3.64 19.89 11.64
C GLY A 151 -2.21 19.53 12.07
N SER A 152 -2.07 19.08 13.32
CA SER A 152 -0.81 18.59 13.89
C SER A 152 -1.01 17.24 14.58
N ILE A 153 0.05 16.44 14.60
CA ILE A 153 0.14 15.21 15.39
C ILE A 153 1.31 15.37 16.35
N GLU A 154 1.05 15.25 17.65
CA GLU A 154 2.07 15.11 18.67
C GLU A 154 2.26 13.62 18.98
N ILE A 155 3.51 13.17 19.02
CA ILE A 155 3.87 11.77 19.32
C ILE A 155 4.69 11.76 20.60
N SER A 156 4.25 10.93 21.55
CA SER A 156 4.82 10.81 22.89
C SER A 156 4.81 9.35 23.35
N LYS A 157 5.51 9.06 24.45
CA LYS A 157 5.43 7.75 25.09
C LYS A 157 4.09 7.55 25.79
N SER A 158 3.64 6.30 25.84
CA SER A 158 2.53 5.94 26.71
C SER A 158 2.93 6.11 28.19
N ARG A 159 2.11 6.81 28.98
CA ARG A 159 2.30 6.95 30.44
C ARG A 159 1.97 5.69 31.24
N LYS A 160 1.30 4.70 30.63
CA LYS A 160 1.03 3.41 31.27
C LYS A 160 2.29 2.54 31.22
N ILE A 161 2.81 2.17 32.39
CA ILE A 161 4.06 1.40 32.58
C ILE A 161 4.13 0.18 31.64
N ASN A 162 3.07 -0.64 31.59
CA ASN A 162 3.04 -1.86 30.76
C ASN A 162 3.11 -1.62 29.23
N PHE A 163 2.98 -0.37 28.77
CA PHE A 163 2.95 -0.01 27.36
C PHE A 163 4.03 0.98 26.95
N GLN A 164 4.79 1.51 27.92
CA GLN A 164 5.71 2.61 27.69
C GLN A 164 6.82 2.24 26.71
N ASP A 165 7.31 1.00 26.76
CA ASP A 165 8.44 0.57 25.94
C ASP A 165 8.04 0.03 24.55
N LEU A 166 6.76 -0.23 24.33
CA LEU A 166 6.28 -0.94 23.13
C LEU A 166 5.38 -0.07 22.25
N LYS A 167 4.84 1.03 22.78
CA LYS A 167 3.74 1.75 22.14
C LYS A 167 4.01 3.24 22.01
N GLN A 168 3.47 3.81 20.94
CA GLN A 168 3.48 5.24 20.67
C GLN A 168 2.10 5.81 20.95
N LYS A 169 2.05 6.90 21.71
CA LYS A 169 0.84 7.67 21.98
C LYS A 169 0.80 8.87 21.04
N LEU A 170 -0.34 9.06 20.38
CA LEU A 170 -0.61 10.18 19.51
C LEU A 170 -1.67 11.10 20.12
N LYS A 171 -1.48 12.39 19.89
CA LYS A 171 -2.48 13.43 20.07
C LYS A 171 -2.62 14.20 18.76
N VAL A 172 -3.81 14.16 18.17
CA VAL A 172 -4.11 14.82 16.90
C VAL A 172 -4.92 16.07 17.19
N THR A 173 -4.44 17.22 16.73
CA THR A 173 -5.12 18.51 16.85
C THR A 173 -5.47 19.02 15.46
N ILE A 174 -6.73 19.33 15.23
CA ILE A 174 -7.21 19.84 13.93
C ILE A 174 -7.89 21.18 14.16
N ASN A 175 -7.46 22.20 13.41
CA ASN A 175 -8.17 23.46 13.38
C ASN A 175 -9.49 23.27 12.63
N CYS A 176 -10.59 23.52 13.33
CA CYS A 176 -11.92 23.39 12.79
C CYS A 176 -12.91 24.39 13.41
N ASN A 177 -12.83 25.65 12.97
CA ASN A 177 -13.72 26.72 13.40
C ASN A 177 -15.22 26.46 13.10
N ASN A 178 -15.53 25.64 12.08
CA ASN A 178 -16.90 25.38 11.62
C ASN A 178 -17.37 23.93 11.81
N CYS A 179 -16.72 23.15 12.69
CA CYS A 179 -17.16 21.78 12.97
C CYS A 179 -18.37 21.73 13.91
N ASN A 180 -19.47 21.16 13.44
CA ASN A 180 -20.69 21.01 14.23
C ASN A 180 -20.87 19.59 14.78
N PHE A 181 -20.13 19.25 15.84
CA PHE A 181 -20.29 17.97 16.56
C PHE A 181 -21.58 17.86 17.39
N SER A 182 -22.33 18.94 17.59
CA SER A 182 -23.58 18.94 18.39
C SER A 182 -24.80 18.50 17.58
N ASN A 183 -24.74 18.61 16.25
CA ASN A 183 -25.83 18.18 15.38
C ASN A 183 -25.52 16.80 14.81
N ASN A 184 -26.33 15.81 15.19
CA ASN A 184 -26.20 14.42 14.73
C ASN A 184 -26.33 14.25 13.21
N SER A 185 -26.83 15.27 12.50
CA SER A 185 -26.92 15.26 11.04
C SER A 185 -25.55 15.44 10.37
N TYR A 186 -24.55 15.97 11.09
CA TYR A 186 -23.16 16.00 10.63
C TYR A 186 -22.42 14.76 11.12
N VAL A 187 -21.70 14.09 10.23
CA VAL A 187 -20.88 12.92 10.57
C VAL A 187 -19.41 13.26 10.35
N TYR A 188 -18.63 13.12 11.42
CA TYR A 188 -17.18 13.28 11.38
C TYR A 188 -16.49 11.94 11.63
N LYS A 189 -15.44 11.65 10.87
CA LYS A 189 -14.60 10.44 11.04
C LYS A 189 -13.14 10.82 10.92
N LEU A 190 -12.36 10.60 11.97
CA LEU A 190 -10.91 10.71 11.92
C LEU A 190 -10.33 9.33 11.59
N ILE A 191 -9.56 9.25 10.51
CA ILE A 191 -8.86 8.04 10.08
C ILE A 191 -7.37 8.26 10.25
N ILE A 192 -6.68 7.34 10.93
CA ILE A 192 -5.22 7.42 11.11
C ILE A 192 -4.54 6.21 10.48
N TYR A 193 -3.62 6.49 9.57
CA TYR A 193 -2.75 5.52 8.92
C TYR A 193 -1.35 5.58 9.55
N LYS A 194 -0.69 4.42 9.63
CA LYS A 194 0.71 4.26 10.02
C LYS A 194 1.49 3.74 8.81
N ASN A 195 2.62 4.37 8.48
CA ASN A 195 3.58 3.94 7.46
C ASN A 195 2.94 3.56 6.11
N TYR A 196 2.01 4.39 5.61
CA TYR A 196 1.36 4.18 4.30
C TYR A 196 0.50 2.89 4.22
N ASP A 197 0.27 2.17 5.33
CA ASP A 197 -0.56 0.95 5.35
C ASP A 197 -2.06 1.30 5.36
N LEU A 198 -2.65 1.35 4.17
CA LEU A 198 -4.09 1.57 3.96
C LEU A 198 -4.97 0.41 4.46
N HIS A 199 -4.39 -0.74 4.85
CA HIS A 199 -5.11 -1.88 5.38
C HIS A 199 -5.15 -1.91 6.93
N ASN A 200 -4.40 -1.04 7.61
CA ASN A 200 -4.30 -1.01 9.06
C ASN A 200 -4.50 0.42 9.61
N TYR A 201 -5.73 0.92 9.48
CA TYR A 201 -6.12 2.23 10.01
C TYR A 201 -6.99 2.12 11.26
N LYS A 202 -7.04 3.22 12.02
CA LYS A 202 -7.99 3.39 13.14
C LYS A 202 -9.00 4.48 12.83
N VAL A 203 -10.24 4.26 13.26
CA VAL A 203 -11.36 5.16 13.05
C VAL A 203 -11.84 5.74 14.38
N PHE A 204 -11.99 7.06 14.45
CA PHE A 204 -12.56 7.74 15.61
C PHE A 204 -13.75 8.61 15.18
N SER A 205 -14.89 8.46 15.87
CA SER A 205 -16.13 9.18 15.52
C SER A 205 -16.33 10.48 16.29
N SER A 206 -15.64 10.65 17.42
CA SER A 206 -15.79 11.82 18.29
C SER A 206 -14.43 12.24 18.85
N PRO A 207 -14.15 13.56 18.94
CA PRO A 207 -12.94 14.06 19.58
C PRO A 207 -12.98 13.85 21.09
N THR A 208 -11.80 13.84 21.71
CA THR A 208 -11.66 13.85 23.17
C THR A 208 -12.02 15.22 23.74
N TYR A 209 -11.58 16.29 23.07
CA TYR A 209 -11.87 17.66 23.44
C TYR A 209 -12.33 18.46 22.22
N LYS A 210 -13.35 19.31 22.43
CA LYS A 210 -13.77 20.33 21.47
C LYS A 210 -13.54 21.69 22.10
N LEU A 211 -12.58 22.44 21.55
CA LEU A 211 -12.34 23.84 21.88
C LEU A 211 -13.03 24.74 20.85
N SER A 212 -12.98 26.06 21.05
CA SER A 212 -13.62 27.04 20.15
C SER A 212 -13.13 26.93 18.70
N GLN A 213 -11.82 26.73 18.51
CA GLN A 213 -11.17 26.69 17.18
C GLN A 213 -10.59 25.31 16.83
N ASN A 214 -10.39 24.44 17.82
CA ASN A 214 -9.66 23.19 17.66
C ASN A 214 -10.46 21.99 18.15
N ILE A 215 -10.33 20.88 17.45
CA ILE A 215 -10.73 19.57 17.95
C ILE A 215 -9.49 18.73 18.22
N ILE A 216 -9.51 18.02 19.34
CA ILE A 216 -8.36 17.25 19.82
C ILE A 216 -8.79 15.81 20.05
N TYR A 217 -8.07 14.89 19.43
CA TYR A 217 -8.17 13.45 19.71
C TYR A 217 -6.90 13.04 20.44
N ASP A 218 -7.02 12.72 21.73
CA ASP A 218 -5.90 12.35 22.60
C ASP A 218 -5.98 10.87 23.01
N ASN A 219 -4.88 10.33 23.53
CA ASN A 219 -4.74 8.95 23.98
C ASN A 219 -4.94 7.90 22.88
N ILE A 220 -4.57 8.25 21.65
CA ILE A 220 -4.54 7.29 20.54
C ILE A 220 -3.28 6.46 20.66
N ILE A 221 -3.41 5.15 20.85
CA ILE A 221 -2.26 4.27 21.09
C ILE A 221 -1.98 3.39 19.87
N TYR A 222 -0.76 3.40 19.35
CA TYR A 222 -0.28 2.46 18.33
C TYR A 222 0.85 1.59 18.89
N ASP A 223 0.96 0.36 18.39
CA ASP A 223 2.15 -0.45 18.65
C ASP A 223 3.32 0.15 17.83
N GLY A 224 4.49 0.27 18.43
CA GLY A 224 5.64 0.94 17.81
C GLY A 224 6.22 0.15 16.64
N GLY A 225 6.14 -1.19 16.64
CA GLY A 225 6.76 -2.04 15.62
C GLY A 225 8.28 -1.97 15.64
N THR A 226 8.92 -2.51 14.61
CA THR A 226 10.37 -2.37 14.36
C THR A 226 10.63 -1.42 13.21
N GLU A 227 11.88 -1.03 12.97
CA GLU A 227 12.27 -0.50 11.65
C GLU A 227 11.98 -1.57 10.57
N PHE A 228 11.79 -1.13 9.33
CA PHE A 228 11.65 -2.04 8.20
C PHE A 228 12.99 -2.70 7.86
N PHE A 229 12.95 -4.00 7.60
CA PHE A 229 14.05 -4.65 6.89
C PHE A 229 14.14 -4.07 5.49
N ASN A 230 15.33 -4.10 4.92
CA ASN A 230 15.54 -3.58 3.57
C ASN A 230 16.51 -4.45 2.77
N PHE A 231 16.48 -4.27 1.45
CA PHE A 231 17.55 -4.71 0.58
C PHE A 231 17.62 -3.77 -0.63
N ASP A 232 18.82 -3.62 -1.19
CA ASP A 232 19.06 -2.87 -2.43
C ASP A 232 19.69 -3.76 -3.48
N ASN A 233 18.95 -4.09 -4.53
CA ASN A 233 19.48 -4.80 -5.70
C ASN A 233 19.52 -3.91 -6.96
N SER A 234 19.63 -2.58 -6.79
CA SER A 234 19.78 -1.62 -7.90
C SER A 234 20.97 -1.97 -8.80
N ASN A 235 22.03 -2.54 -8.21
CA ASN A 235 23.05 -3.26 -8.97
C ASN A 235 22.84 -4.77 -8.83
N ILE A 236 22.18 -5.37 -9.82
CA ILE A 236 21.68 -6.75 -9.71
C ILE A 236 22.76 -7.81 -9.54
N LEU A 237 23.98 -7.56 -10.00
CA LEU A 237 25.08 -8.53 -9.92
C LEU A 237 25.84 -8.46 -8.60
N ASN A 238 25.60 -7.44 -7.78
CA ASN A 238 26.37 -7.20 -6.58
C ASN A 238 25.72 -7.87 -5.35
N THR A 239 26.57 -8.34 -4.45
CA THR A 239 26.19 -8.65 -3.07
C THR A 239 26.31 -7.41 -2.19
N SER A 240 25.54 -7.36 -1.10
CA SER A 240 25.58 -6.30 -0.09
C SER A 240 25.67 -6.91 1.31
N ILE A 241 25.42 -6.14 2.37
CA ILE A 241 25.28 -6.68 3.73
C ILE A 241 23.98 -7.48 3.89
N GLU A 242 22.94 -7.14 3.12
CA GLU A 242 21.65 -7.85 3.09
C GLU A 242 21.60 -8.93 2.01
N ILE A 243 22.31 -8.78 0.89
CA ILE A 243 22.33 -9.76 -0.21
C ILE A 243 23.49 -10.74 -0.01
N LYS A 244 23.16 -12.01 0.18
CA LYS A 244 24.13 -13.10 0.38
C LYS A 244 24.78 -13.55 -0.92
N ASN A 245 23.97 -13.77 -1.95
CA ASN A 245 24.43 -14.28 -3.24
C ASN A 245 23.50 -13.81 -4.36
N VAL A 246 24.06 -13.69 -5.57
CA VAL A 246 23.30 -13.47 -6.80
C VAL A 246 23.71 -14.53 -7.80
N ASP A 247 22.73 -15.29 -8.30
CA ASP A 247 22.93 -16.23 -9.38
C ASP A 247 22.18 -15.78 -10.63
N LEU A 248 22.78 -16.05 -11.79
CA LEU A 248 22.11 -15.92 -13.08
C LEU A 248 22.02 -17.30 -13.74
N ASN A 249 20.81 -17.86 -13.78
CA ASN A 249 20.48 -19.01 -14.62
C ASN A 249 19.67 -18.52 -15.84
N LYS A 250 18.38 -18.87 -15.92
CA LYS A 250 17.46 -18.30 -16.93
C LYS A 250 16.94 -16.91 -16.55
N LYS A 251 16.90 -16.63 -15.24
CA LYS A 251 16.49 -15.37 -14.63
C LYS A 251 17.44 -15.10 -13.49
N TYR A 252 17.58 -13.83 -13.12
CA TYR A 252 18.30 -13.47 -11.91
C TYR A 252 17.62 -14.07 -10.68
N LYS A 253 18.45 -14.44 -9.72
CA LYS A 253 18.06 -14.93 -8.42
C LYS A 253 18.89 -14.20 -7.38
N THR A 254 18.22 -13.44 -6.52
CA THR A 254 18.85 -12.67 -5.44
C THR A 254 18.53 -13.36 -4.13
N GLU A 255 19.53 -13.98 -3.50
CA GLU A 255 19.37 -14.63 -2.19
C GLU A 255 19.73 -13.63 -1.09
N LEU A 256 18.75 -13.26 -0.26
CA LEU A 256 18.99 -12.41 0.89
C LEU A 256 19.61 -13.23 2.04
N ARG A 257 20.39 -12.55 2.88
CA ARG A 257 20.79 -13.09 4.18
C ARG A 257 19.53 -13.33 5.03
N LYS A 258 19.67 -14.22 6.01
CA LYS A 258 18.58 -14.54 6.91
C LYS A 258 18.33 -13.36 7.86
N ASP A 259 17.10 -12.90 7.90
CA ASP A 259 16.65 -11.91 8.86
C ASP A 259 16.53 -12.53 10.24
N ILE A 260 16.79 -11.73 11.26
CA ILE A 260 16.62 -12.07 12.68
C ILE A 260 15.80 -10.94 13.29
N ILE A 261 14.72 -11.29 13.99
CA ILE A 261 13.90 -10.29 14.66
C ILE A 261 14.72 -9.70 15.83
N PRO A 262 14.91 -8.37 15.87
CA PRO A 262 15.68 -7.74 16.94
C PRO A 262 14.98 -7.92 18.30
N SER A 263 15.75 -8.23 19.33
CA SER A 263 15.28 -8.30 20.73
C SER A 263 15.42 -6.96 21.47
N ILE A 264 16.29 -6.08 20.98
CA ILE A 264 16.52 -4.73 21.46
C ILE A 264 16.44 -3.75 20.28
N TYR A 265 16.00 -2.53 20.56
CA TYR A 265 15.94 -1.48 19.53
C TYR A 265 17.34 -1.12 19.04
N THR A 266 17.50 -1.09 17.72
CA THR A 266 18.67 -0.56 17.02
C THR A 266 18.17 0.43 15.99
N TYR A 267 18.82 1.59 15.89
CA TYR A 267 18.46 2.59 14.90
C TYR A 267 18.95 2.16 13.52
N GLU A 268 18.02 1.86 12.63
CA GLU A 268 18.26 1.49 11.23
C GLU A 268 17.35 2.37 10.35
N PRO A 269 17.88 3.47 9.78
CA PRO A 269 17.08 4.37 8.96
C PRO A 269 16.42 3.64 7.79
N ASP A 270 15.13 3.91 7.57
CA ASP A 270 14.35 3.33 6.49
C ASP A 270 13.51 4.40 5.76
N ILE A 271 12.70 3.98 4.79
CA ILE A 271 11.75 4.83 4.07
C ILE A 271 10.30 4.44 4.35
N ASN A 272 10.03 3.98 5.58
CA ASN A 272 8.72 3.67 6.13
C ASN A 272 7.89 2.72 5.24
N GLY A 273 8.53 1.68 4.69
CA GLY A 273 7.86 0.64 3.92
C GLY A 273 7.72 0.90 2.42
N LYS A 274 8.19 2.06 1.94
CA LYS A 274 8.23 2.39 0.51
C LYS A 274 9.23 1.50 -0.25
N PHE A 275 9.11 1.51 -1.58
CA PHE A 275 10.10 0.92 -2.47
C PHE A 275 10.39 1.87 -3.63
N ILE A 276 11.60 1.78 -4.17
CA ILE A 276 12.10 2.66 -5.21
C ILE A 276 12.67 1.79 -6.32
N ILE A 277 12.07 1.83 -7.51
CA ILE A 277 12.63 1.19 -8.69
C ILE A 277 13.85 1.97 -9.13
N LYS A 278 15.02 1.32 -9.11
CA LYS A 278 16.29 1.95 -9.38
C LYS A 278 17.24 0.96 -10.04
N ASN A 279 18.10 1.49 -10.89
CA ASN A 279 19.26 0.79 -11.44
C ASN A 279 20.40 1.81 -11.67
N ASN A 280 21.53 1.34 -12.18
CA ASN A 280 22.65 2.20 -12.56
C ASN A 280 22.51 2.85 -13.94
N ASN A 281 21.38 2.62 -14.63
CA ASN A 281 21.16 3.12 -15.98
C ASN A 281 20.37 4.43 -15.97
N LYS A 282 20.08 4.99 -17.15
CA LYS A 282 19.44 6.31 -17.28
C LYS A 282 17.94 6.26 -16.99
N ASN A 283 17.27 5.16 -17.35
CA ASN A 283 15.83 5.00 -17.17
C ASN A 283 15.51 3.71 -16.41
N PRO A 284 15.43 3.76 -15.07
CA PRO A 284 15.05 2.61 -14.24
C PRO A 284 13.69 2.00 -14.59
N GLN A 285 12.77 2.77 -15.18
CA GLN A 285 11.43 2.26 -15.50
C GLN A 285 11.45 1.27 -16.68
N THR A 286 12.42 1.36 -17.59
CA THR A 286 12.50 0.47 -18.77
C THR A 286 13.76 -0.37 -18.82
N GLU A 287 14.79 -0.01 -18.05
CA GLU A 287 16.10 -0.64 -18.08
C GLU A 287 16.40 -1.46 -16.82
N SER A 288 15.47 -1.49 -15.85
CA SER A 288 15.63 -2.33 -14.66
C SER A 288 15.19 -3.76 -14.93
N GLU A 289 15.96 -4.70 -14.39
CA GLU A 289 15.73 -6.12 -14.54
C GLU A 289 14.77 -6.69 -13.49
N TYR A 290 14.28 -7.91 -13.70
CA TYR A 290 13.53 -8.65 -12.69
C TYR A 290 14.31 -9.84 -12.13
N SER A 291 14.24 -10.03 -10.82
CA SER A 291 14.92 -11.10 -10.09
C SER A 291 13.96 -11.86 -9.18
N ASN A 292 14.22 -13.17 -9.04
CA ASN A 292 13.62 -13.98 -7.99
C ASN A 292 14.33 -13.68 -6.68
N VAL A 293 13.74 -12.83 -5.85
CA VAL A 293 14.28 -12.44 -4.55
C VAL A 293 13.82 -13.45 -3.50
N ILE A 294 14.77 -14.08 -2.82
CA ILE A 294 14.52 -15.10 -1.81
C ILE A 294 14.69 -14.47 -0.43
N PHE A 295 13.57 -14.32 0.26
CA PHE A 295 13.50 -13.85 1.63
C PHE A 295 13.63 -15.04 2.58
N SER A 296 14.37 -14.86 3.66
CA SER A 296 14.57 -15.88 4.68
C SER A 296 14.51 -15.26 6.06
N LEU A 297 13.64 -15.76 6.93
CA LEU A 297 13.55 -15.35 8.33
C LEU A 297 13.95 -16.52 9.23
N LYS A 298 14.91 -16.28 10.13
CA LYS A 298 15.23 -17.18 11.24
C LYS A 298 14.46 -16.73 12.48
N THR A 299 13.67 -17.63 13.05
CA THR A 299 12.96 -17.38 14.31
C THR A 299 13.08 -18.58 15.24
N GLU A 300 13.16 -18.32 16.53
CA GLU A 300 13.18 -19.32 17.59
C GLU A 300 11.77 -19.90 17.88
N LYS A 301 10.73 -19.33 17.26
CA LYS A 301 9.32 -19.73 17.45
C LYS A 301 8.78 -20.43 16.19
N PRO A 302 9.05 -21.72 15.97
CA PRO A 302 8.64 -22.43 14.75
C PRO A 302 7.12 -22.64 14.62
N ILE A 303 6.35 -22.39 15.69
CA ILE A 303 4.89 -22.61 15.75
C ILE A 303 4.10 -21.47 15.08
N ILE A 304 4.77 -20.40 14.65
CA ILE A 304 4.11 -19.27 13.97
C ILE A 304 3.47 -19.77 12.67
N LYS A 305 2.13 -19.76 12.63
CA LYS A 305 1.34 -19.95 11.42
C LYS A 305 0.97 -18.59 10.85
N ASN A 306 0.67 -18.54 9.55
CA ASN A 306 0.17 -17.33 8.89
C ASN A 306 1.14 -16.13 9.00
N LEU A 307 2.42 -16.37 8.71
CA LEU A 307 3.43 -15.33 8.60
C LEU A 307 3.49 -14.82 7.16
N TYR A 308 3.44 -13.50 7.00
CA TYR A 308 3.45 -12.84 5.69
C TYR A 308 4.57 -11.81 5.62
N ILE A 309 5.14 -11.66 4.42
CA ILE A 309 6.02 -10.53 4.09
C ILE A 309 5.18 -9.40 3.49
N VAL A 310 5.33 -8.19 4.01
CA VAL A 310 4.54 -7.03 3.59
C VAL A 310 5.41 -5.81 3.37
N GLY A 311 4.98 -4.95 2.47
CA GLY A 311 5.53 -3.62 2.22
C GLY A 311 4.67 -2.90 1.19
N ASN A 312 5.04 -1.68 0.80
CA ASN A 312 4.24 -0.94 -0.17
C ASN A 312 4.24 -1.62 -1.57
N PHE A 313 5.30 -2.35 -1.91
CA PHE A 313 5.44 -3.09 -3.17
C PHE A 313 4.38 -4.18 -3.38
N ASN A 314 3.71 -4.64 -2.31
CA ASN A 314 2.59 -5.59 -2.39
C ASN A 314 1.31 -5.06 -1.75
N ASP A 315 1.18 -3.73 -1.62
CA ASP A 315 0.06 -3.05 -0.95
C ASP A 315 -0.21 -3.56 0.47
N TYR A 316 0.82 -4.01 1.20
CA TYR A 316 0.67 -4.64 2.52
C TYR A 316 -0.29 -5.86 2.55
N LYS A 317 -0.53 -6.51 1.40
CA LYS A 317 -1.48 -7.62 1.29
C LYS A 317 -0.96 -8.87 2.00
N LYS A 318 -1.84 -9.50 2.78
CA LYS A 318 -1.61 -10.73 3.55
C LYS A 318 -2.43 -11.88 2.95
N ASN A 319 -1.93 -12.41 1.84
CA ASN A 319 -2.56 -13.48 1.05
C ASN A 319 -1.52 -14.56 0.69
N GLU A 320 -1.92 -15.58 -0.05
CA GLU A 320 -1.03 -16.69 -0.43
C GLU A 320 0.25 -16.24 -1.13
N SER A 321 0.18 -15.17 -1.94
CA SER A 321 1.35 -14.62 -2.66
C SER A 321 2.40 -13.96 -1.76
N SER A 322 2.05 -13.66 -0.50
CA SER A 322 2.96 -13.08 0.49
C SER A 322 3.22 -13.99 1.69
N GLN A 323 2.67 -15.21 1.71
CA GLN A 323 2.78 -16.12 2.84
C GLN A 323 4.11 -16.87 2.84
N LEU A 324 4.84 -16.82 3.96
CA LEU A 324 6.07 -17.58 4.12
C LEU A 324 5.79 -19.05 4.45
N THR A 325 6.64 -19.92 3.91
CA THR A 325 6.63 -21.35 4.18
C THR A 325 7.78 -21.71 5.11
N TYR A 326 7.50 -22.49 6.15
CA TYR A 326 8.53 -22.99 7.06
C TYR A 326 9.20 -24.25 6.49
N LYS A 327 10.52 -24.19 6.29
CA LYS A 327 11.33 -25.32 5.82
C LYS A 327 12.73 -25.25 6.43
N ASN A 328 13.23 -26.38 6.94
CA ASN A 328 14.60 -26.54 7.44
C ASN A 328 15.03 -25.47 8.47
N GLY A 329 14.14 -25.09 9.39
CA GLY A 329 14.46 -24.10 10.43
C GLY A 329 14.29 -22.64 10.01
N LEU A 330 13.84 -22.36 8.78
CA LEU A 330 13.68 -21.02 8.23
C LEU A 330 12.27 -20.83 7.65
N PHE A 331 11.72 -19.63 7.81
CA PHE A 331 10.58 -19.18 7.02
C PHE A 331 11.11 -18.58 5.72
N GLN A 332 10.61 -19.04 4.57
CA GLN A 332 11.08 -18.58 3.26
C GLN A 332 9.93 -18.28 2.31
N ILE A 333 10.18 -17.32 1.42
CA ILE A 333 9.34 -17.03 0.26
C ILE A 333 10.23 -16.49 -0.86
N THR A 334 9.83 -16.74 -2.11
CA THR A 334 10.47 -16.16 -3.28
C THR A 334 9.48 -15.23 -3.97
N LEU A 335 9.86 -13.96 -4.14
CA LEU A 335 9.06 -12.98 -4.85
C LEU A 335 9.80 -12.51 -6.11
N TYR A 336 9.05 -12.36 -7.21
CA TYR A 336 9.61 -11.85 -8.45
C TYR A 336 9.48 -10.32 -8.51
N LEU A 337 10.59 -9.63 -8.23
CA LEU A 337 10.64 -8.18 -8.02
C LEU A 337 11.58 -7.52 -9.03
N LYS A 338 11.28 -6.27 -9.38
CA LYS A 338 12.10 -5.43 -10.28
C LYS A 338 13.29 -4.85 -9.49
N GLN A 339 14.42 -4.56 -10.14
CA GLN A 339 15.59 -3.96 -9.47
C GLN A 339 15.21 -2.67 -8.73
N GLY A 340 15.76 -2.51 -7.53
CA GLY A 340 15.60 -1.31 -6.74
C GLY A 340 15.85 -1.52 -5.25
N PHE A 341 15.42 -0.54 -4.48
CA PHE A 341 15.44 -0.56 -3.02
C PHE A 341 14.05 -0.90 -2.48
N TYR A 342 13.97 -1.83 -1.53
CA TYR A 342 12.69 -2.28 -0.97
C TYR A 342 12.74 -2.32 0.55
N ASN A 343 11.77 -1.69 1.20
CA ASN A 343 11.46 -1.96 2.60
C ASN A 343 10.39 -3.06 2.73
N TYR A 344 10.56 -3.91 3.74
CA TYR A 344 9.62 -4.97 4.05
C TYR A 344 9.58 -5.32 5.54
N LYS A 345 8.48 -5.93 5.96
CA LYS A 345 8.27 -6.43 7.31
C LYS A 345 7.63 -7.81 7.31
N TYR A 346 7.77 -8.49 8.44
CA TYR A 346 7.10 -9.75 8.71
C TYR A 346 5.91 -9.53 9.64
N ILE A 347 4.70 -9.89 9.18
CA ILE A 347 3.46 -9.75 9.94
C ILE A 347 2.84 -11.12 10.16
N VAL A 348 2.46 -11.40 11.40
CA VAL A 348 1.63 -12.54 11.75
C VAL A 348 0.17 -12.13 11.66
N LYS A 349 -0.62 -12.92 10.92
CA LYS A 349 -2.08 -12.79 10.87
C LYS A 349 -2.71 -13.81 11.80
N ASP A 350 -3.21 -13.36 12.94
CA ASP A 350 -4.01 -14.17 13.85
C ASP A 350 -5.49 -13.83 13.72
N LYS A 351 -6.38 -14.66 14.28
CA LYS A 351 -7.84 -14.60 14.12
C LYS A 351 -8.42 -13.20 14.36
N ASN A 352 -7.87 -12.47 15.33
CA ASN A 352 -8.43 -11.19 15.78
C ASN A 352 -7.54 -9.98 15.50
N LYS A 353 -6.25 -10.17 15.21
CA LYS A 353 -5.31 -9.05 15.06
C LYS A 353 -4.08 -9.44 14.23
N ASN A 354 -3.64 -8.51 13.40
CA ASN A 354 -2.32 -8.56 12.77
C ASN A 354 -1.28 -7.93 13.70
N PHE A 355 -0.12 -8.56 13.86
CA PHE A 355 0.95 -8.00 14.69
C PHE A 355 2.35 -8.26 14.13
N GLU A 356 3.27 -7.35 14.44
CA GLU A 356 4.71 -7.50 14.24
C GLU A 356 5.31 -8.38 15.34
N LEU A 357 6.42 -9.07 15.02
CA LEU A 357 7.08 -9.99 15.95
C LEU A 357 7.81 -9.28 17.11
N ALA A 358 8.11 -7.99 16.97
CA ALA A 358 8.64 -7.13 18.03
C ALA A 358 8.05 -5.72 17.93
N ASN A 359 8.15 -4.96 19.02
CA ASN A 359 7.68 -3.57 19.07
C ASN A 359 8.61 -2.74 19.94
N PHE A 360 8.97 -1.55 19.47
CA PHE A 360 9.77 -0.59 20.21
C PHE A 360 9.13 0.80 20.08
N TRP A 361 9.00 1.53 21.17
CA TRP A 361 8.43 2.88 21.13
C TRP A 361 9.33 3.87 20.37
N GLN A 362 10.64 3.60 20.30
CA GLN A 362 11.65 4.41 19.61
C GLN A 362 11.52 4.38 18.08
N THR A 363 10.93 3.32 17.54
CA THR A 363 10.87 3.07 16.09
C THR A 363 10.33 4.27 15.33
N GLU A 364 11.03 4.66 14.29
CA GLU A 364 10.59 5.72 13.40
C GLU A 364 9.34 5.26 12.63
N ASN A 365 8.26 6.03 12.73
CA ASN A 365 7.02 5.74 12.04
C ASN A 365 6.39 7.05 11.56
N GLU A 366 5.84 7.02 10.35
CA GLU A 366 5.08 8.11 9.77
C GLU A 366 3.59 7.91 10.00
N TYR A 367 2.96 8.87 10.68
CA TYR A 367 1.52 8.87 10.93
C TYR A 367 0.82 9.92 10.09
N THR A 368 -0.28 9.52 9.47
CA THR A 368 -1.15 10.44 8.73
C THR A 368 -2.58 10.34 9.25
N ALA A 369 -3.14 11.47 9.67
CA ALA A 369 -4.51 11.59 10.12
C ALA A 369 -5.34 12.38 9.10
N LEU A 370 -6.47 11.82 8.67
CA LEU A 370 -7.43 12.43 7.76
C LEU A 370 -8.78 12.60 8.48
N LEU A 371 -9.28 13.83 8.54
CA LEU A 371 -10.62 14.11 9.05
C LEU A 371 -11.62 14.19 7.90
N TYR A 372 -12.56 13.26 7.88
CA TYR A 372 -13.68 13.24 6.95
C TYR A 372 -14.89 13.92 7.57
N GLU A 373 -15.65 14.65 6.75
CA GLU A 373 -16.93 15.27 7.08
C GLU A 373 -17.97 14.79 6.05
N LYS A 374 -19.14 14.38 6.52
CA LYS A 374 -20.35 14.24 5.70
C LYS A 374 -21.41 15.17 6.28
N ARG A 375 -21.85 16.14 5.48
CA ARG A 375 -22.92 17.07 5.83
C ARG A 375 -24.29 16.49 5.50
N PRO A 376 -25.38 17.02 6.09
CA PRO A 376 -26.73 16.49 5.85
C PRO A 376 -27.17 16.57 4.37
N ASP A 377 -26.69 17.58 3.67
CA ASP A 377 -26.94 17.88 2.26
C ASP A 377 -25.97 17.16 1.30
N GLU A 378 -24.98 16.44 1.83
CA GLU A 378 -23.96 15.75 1.04
C GLU A 378 -24.16 14.23 1.11
N ASN A 379 -24.14 13.57 -0.04
CA ASN A 379 -24.20 12.11 -0.15
C ASN A 379 -22.84 11.42 0.02
N TYR A 380 -21.75 12.16 0.24
CA TYR A 380 -20.39 11.62 0.31
C TYR A 380 -19.59 12.20 1.48
N PHE A 381 -18.49 11.53 1.83
CA PHE A 381 -17.52 12.03 2.79
C PHE A 381 -16.43 12.83 2.06
N LYS A 382 -16.31 14.11 2.39
CA LYS A 382 -15.17 14.92 1.93
C LYS A 382 -14.08 14.95 2.97
N ILE A 383 -12.84 15.17 2.52
CA ILE A 383 -11.71 15.37 3.42
C ILE A 383 -11.67 16.84 3.80
N LYS A 384 -11.72 17.11 5.10
CA LYS A 384 -11.76 18.46 5.67
C LYS A 384 -10.37 18.91 6.13
N ALA A 385 -9.60 17.99 6.71
CA ALA A 385 -8.27 18.27 7.23
C ALA A 385 -7.33 17.08 7.12
N ILE A 386 -6.03 17.38 7.06
CA ILE A 386 -4.94 16.41 7.12
C ILE A 386 -3.92 16.85 8.18
N ALA A 387 -3.37 15.89 8.91
CA ALA A 387 -2.19 16.09 9.75
C ALA A 387 -1.20 14.95 9.51
N THR A 388 0.08 15.26 9.44
CA THR A 388 1.15 14.27 9.26
C THR A 388 2.28 14.57 10.23
N ASN A 389 2.84 13.54 10.86
CA ASN A 389 4.08 13.68 11.60
C ASN A 389 4.85 12.35 11.63
N ASN A 390 6.16 12.44 11.78
CA ASN A 390 7.06 11.31 11.89
C ASN A 390 7.61 11.24 13.33
N SER A 391 7.74 10.03 13.87
CA SER A 391 8.19 9.82 15.25
C SER A 391 9.70 9.89 15.46
N SER A 392 10.46 10.47 14.54
CA SER A 392 11.89 10.79 14.74
C SER A 392 12.09 11.79 15.87
N ASN A 393 11.15 12.73 16.05
CA ASN A 393 11.15 13.71 17.13
C ASN A 393 10.02 13.44 18.13
N ILE A 394 10.24 12.50 19.05
CA ILE A 394 9.26 12.19 20.12
C ILE A 394 9.37 13.24 21.23
N VAL A 395 8.26 13.92 21.52
CA VAL A 395 8.16 14.82 22.66
C VAL A 395 7.86 13.97 23.89
N ASN A 396 8.74 14.02 24.89
CA ASN A 396 8.57 13.28 26.15
C ASN A 396 7.45 13.86 27.03
#